data_AF-A0AAP9IL50-F1
#
_entry.id   AF-A0AAP9IL50-F1
#
_cell.length_a   1.000
_cell.length_b   1.000
_cell.length_c   1.000
_cell.angle_alpha   90.00
_cell.angle_beta   90.00
_cell.angle_gamma   90.00
#
_symmetry.space_group_name_H-M   'P 1'
#
loop_
_entity.id
_entity.type
_entity.pdbx_description
1 polymer ?
#
loop_
_entity_poly.entity_id
_entity_poly.type
_entity_poly.pdbx_seq_one_letter_code
_entity_poly.pdbx_strand_id
1 'polypeptide(L)'
;MELYKNSKMDTLYYNDAPACTDEPCSVSISNGIIEVSYIRDGERIKYVGPERSTGHFELTGNDGRNSKATLHRFTDGKVLVGKWMYDNYRGLWHIALNK
;
A
#
# COMPACT_ATOMS: atom_id res chain seq x y z
N MET A 1 -1.24 -18.17 -1.79
CA MET A 1 -0.45 -17.14 -1.10
C MET A 1 0.50 -16.52 -2.11
N GLU A 2 0.31 -15.24 -2.41
CA GLU A 2 1.26 -14.45 -3.19
C GLU A 2 2.08 -13.58 -2.24
N LEU A 3 3.41 -13.57 -2.39
CA LEU A 3 4.31 -12.78 -1.57
C LEU A 3 5.34 -12.09 -2.47
N TYR A 4 5.48 -10.78 -2.32
CA TYR A 4 6.31 -9.90 -3.12
C TYR A 4 7.22 -9.08 -2.19
N LYS A 5 8.39 -9.62 -1.83
CA LYS A 5 9.24 -9.04 -0.78
C LYS A 5 10.09 -7.86 -1.24
N ASN A 6 10.34 -7.75 -2.55
CA ASN A 6 11.26 -6.78 -3.14
C ASN A 6 10.52 -5.71 -3.96
N SER A 7 9.29 -5.40 -3.55
CA SER A 7 8.43 -4.45 -4.25
C SER A 7 8.90 -3.01 -4.04
N LYS A 8 8.50 -2.13 -4.96
CA LYS A 8 8.82 -0.70 -4.93
C LYS A 8 7.55 0.12 -4.83
N MET A 9 7.54 1.14 -3.98
CA MET A 9 6.40 1.99 -3.71
C MET A 9 6.76 3.45 -3.93
N ASP A 10 5.95 4.12 -4.73
CA ASP A 10 5.92 5.58 -4.82
C ASP A 10 4.79 6.09 -3.92
N THR A 11 5.12 7.07 -3.07
CA THR A 11 4.16 7.77 -2.22
C THR A 11 4.08 9.22 -2.67
N LEU A 12 2.95 9.57 -3.25
CA LEU A 12 2.62 10.93 -3.65
C LEU A 12 1.76 11.58 -2.58
N TYR A 13 1.89 12.90 -2.42
CA TYR A 13 1.18 13.68 -1.40
C TYR A 13 0.31 14.75 -2.06
N TYR A 14 -0.88 15.02 -1.52
CA TYR A 14 -1.71 16.17 -1.92
C TYR A 14 -1.31 17.44 -1.15
N ASN A 15 -0.02 17.75 -1.14
CA ASN A 15 0.56 18.97 -0.60
C ASN A 15 1.85 19.30 -1.36
N ASP A 16 2.60 20.31 -0.92
CA ASP A 16 3.84 20.74 -1.58
C ASP A 16 5.04 19.83 -1.29
N ALA A 17 4.86 18.71 -0.59
CA ALA A 17 5.94 17.77 -0.33
C ALA A 17 6.30 16.99 -1.60
N PRO A 18 7.60 16.74 -1.86
CA PRO A 18 8.00 15.88 -2.97
C PRO A 18 7.48 14.45 -2.77
N ALA A 19 7.27 13.74 -3.88
CA ALA A 19 6.97 12.32 -3.82
C ALA A 19 8.19 11.54 -3.30
N CYS A 20 7.95 10.52 -2.47
CA CYS A 20 8.95 9.52 -2.15
C CYS A 20 8.84 8.42 -3.20
N THR A 21 9.90 8.16 -3.97
CA THR A 21 9.88 7.22 -5.10
C THR A 21 10.78 6.02 -4.86
N ASP A 22 10.40 4.86 -5.40
CA ASP A 22 11.18 3.61 -5.31
C ASP A 22 11.48 3.13 -3.88
N GLU A 23 10.62 3.49 -2.92
CA GLU A 23 10.75 3.07 -1.53
C GLU A 23 10.53 1.55 -1.41
N PRO A 24 11.38 0.83 -0.68
CA PRO A 24 11.25 -0.62 -0.53
C PRO A 24 10.00 -0.98 0.29
N CYS A 25 9.21 -1.91 -0.23
CA CYS A 25 8.06 -2.46 0.47
C CYS A 25 7.88 -3.96 0.21
N SER A 26 7.09 -4.60 1.05
CA SER A 26 6.62 -5.97 0.84
C SER A 26 5.10 -5.99 0.72
N VAL A 27 4.59 -6.80 -0.20
CA VAL A 27 3.15 -7.03 -0.35
C VAL A 27 2.86 -8.53 -0.22
N SER A 28 1.84 -8.88 0.57
CA SER A 28 1.30 -10.23 0.61
C SER A 28 -0.19 -10.23 0.32
N ILE A 29 -0.66 -11.18 -0.47
CA ILE A 29 -2.07 -11.36 -0.81
C ILE A 29 -2.41 -12.83 -0.58
N SER A 30 -3.30 -13.11 0.38
CA SER A 30 -3.71 -14.45 0.73
C SER A 30 -5.11 -14.47 1.32
N ASN A 31 -5.93 -15.44 0.92
CA ASN A 31 -7.29 -15.64 1.43
C ASN A 31 -8.16 -14.36 1.37
N GLY A 32 -8.05 -13.60 0.28
CA GLY A 32 -8.78 -12.33 0.11
C GLY A 32 -8.32 -11.20 1.03
N ILE A 33 -7.18 -11.34 1.72
CA ILE A 33 -6.57 -10.28 2.53
C ILE A 33 -5.28 -9.81 1.85
N ILE A 34 -5.09 -8.50 1.80
CA ILE A 34 -3.83 -7.87 1.44
C ILE A 34 -3.15 -7.31 2.68
N GLU A 35 -1.82 -7.46 2.75
CA GLU A 35 -0.94 -6.69 3.65
C GLU A 35 0.13 -5.99 2.82
N VAL A 36 0.27 -4.68 3.01
CA VAL A 36 1.39 -3.88 2.52
C VAL A 36 2.21 -3.45 3.72
N SER A 37 3.53 -3.64 3.67
CA SER A 37 4.45 -3.24 4.74
C SER A 37 5.67 -2.54 4.17
N TYR A 38 6.09 -1.46 4.83
CA TYR A 38 7.28 -0.69 4.49
C TYR A 38 7.90 -0.13 5.78
N ILE A 39 9.16 0.30 5.70
CA ILE A 39 9.85 0.98 6.80
C ILE A 39 9.75 2.49 6.58
N ARG A 40 9.35 3.23 7.60
CA ARG A 40 9.38 4.69 7.62
C ARG A 40 9.90 5.15 8.96
N ASP A 41 10.88 6.05 8.96
CA ASP A 41 11.51 6.58 10.18
C ASP A 41 12.00 5.47 11.15
N GLY A 42 12.47 4.35 10.60
CA GLY A 42 12.93 3.18 11.36
C GLY A 42 11.82 2.27 11.89
N GLU A 43 10.56 2.64 11.74
CA GLU A 43 9.40 1.86 12.17
C GLU A 43 8.76 1.09 11.02
N ARG A 44 8.25 -0.11 11.34
CA ARG A 44 7.51 -0.92 10.37
C ARG A 44 6.05 -0.51 10.36
N ILE A 45 5.65 0.11 9.27
CA ILE A 45 4.25 0.44 9.00
C ILE A 45 3.62 -0.73 8.23
N LYS A 46 2.36 -1.05 8.58
CA LYS A 46 1.55 -2.06 7.90
C LYS A 46 0.16 -1.51 7.61
N TYR A 47 -0.30 -1.77 6.39
CA TYR A 47 -1.68 -1.59 5.99
C TYR A 47 -2.26 -2.96 5.63
N VAL A 48 -3.38 -3.30 6.26
CA VAL A 48 -4.02 -4.62 6.10
C VAL A 48 -5.49 -4.45 5.81
N GLY A 49 -6.04 -5.27 4.91
CA GLY A 49 -7.50 -5.39 4.83
C GLY A 49 -8.00 -6.27 3.69
N PRO A 50 -9.33 -6.42 3.60
CA PRO A 50 -9.95 -7.38 2.70
C PRO A 50 -10.09 -6.86 1.27
N GLU A 51 -10.15 -7.81 0.34
CA GLU A 51 -10.67 -7.64 -1.01
C GLU A 51 -12.20 -7.42 -0.92
N ARG A 52 -12.69 -6.32 -1.50
CA ARG A 52 -14.13 -5.98 -1.54
C ARG A 52 -14.79 -6.37 -2.85
N SER A 53 -14.02 -6.35 -3.92
CA SER A 53 -14.34 -6.89 -5.23
C SER A 53 -13.05 -7.35 -5.88
N THR A 54 -13.12 -8.25 -6.86
CA THR A 54 -11.92 -8.83 -7.49
C THR A 54 -10.92 -7.75 -7.91
N GLY A 55 -9.73 -7.79 -7.31
CA GLY A 55 -8.65 -6.84 -7.54
C GLY A 55 -8.72 -5.55 -6.74
N HIS A 56 -9.73 -5.30 -5.91
CA HIS A 56 -9.93 -4.06 -5.14
C HIS A 56 -9.96 -4.31 -3.63
N PHE A 57 -9.15 -3.56 -2.89
CA PHE A 57 -8.90 -3.76 -1.47
C PHE A 57 -9.16 -2.48 -0.68
N GLU A 58 -9.70 -2.62 0.53
CA GLU A 58 -9.78 -1.57 1.53
C GLU A 58 -8.87 -1.93 2.71
N LEU A 59 -7.93 -1.05 3.06
CA LEU A 59 -6.90 -1.32 4.05
C LEU A 59 -6.99 -0.33 5.21
N THR A 60 -6.57 -0.80 6.38
CA THR A 60 -6.37 0.02 7.58
C THR A 60 -4.92 -0.07 8.03
N GLY A 61 -4.32 1.06 8.38
CA GLY A 61 -2.97 1.15 8.93
C GLY A 61 -2.92 0.72 10.39
N ASN A 62 -1.81 0.11 10.82
CA ASN A 62 -1.55 -0.27 12.21
C ASN A 62 -0.81 0.83 13.01
N ASP A 63 -0.77 2.05 12.50
CA ASP A 63 0.04 3.17 13.00
C ASP A 63 -0.65 3.98 14.11
N GLY A 64 -1.82 3.54 14.58
CA GLY A 64 -2.59 4.24 15.61
C GLY A 64 -3.25 5.54 15.17
N ARG A 65 -3.18 5.90 13.88
CA ARG A 65 -3.72 7.18 13.32
C ARG A 65 -5.00 7.01 12.53
N ASN A 66 -5.67 5.86 12.73
CA ASN A 66 -6.85 5.45 11.94
C ASN A 66 -6.61 5.55 10.43
N SER A 67 -5.39 5.27 9.98
CA SER A 67 -5.02 5.42 8.58
C SER A 67 -5.81 4.45 7.72
N LYS A 68 -6.22 4.92 6.54
CA LYS A 68 -7.00 4.14 5.57
C LYS A 68 -6.33 4.20 4.21
N ALA A 69 -6.43 3.12 3.47
CA ALA A 69 -6.03 3.10 2.08
C ALA A 69 -6.99 2.27 1.24
N THR A 70 -7.00 2.51 -0.06
CA THR A 70 -7.59 1.59 -1.02
C THR A 70 -6.54 1.25 -2.04
N LEU A 71 -6.44 0.00 -2.45
CA LEU A 71 -5.56 -0.43 -3.53
C LEU A 71 -6.37 -1.20 -4.57
N HIS A 72 -6.00 -1.08 -5.83
CA HIS A 72 -6.54 -1.88 -6.91
C HIS A 72 -5.45 -2.43 -7.81
N ARG A 73 -5.66 -3.65 -8.29
CA ARG A 73 -4.84 -4.32 -9.32
C ARG A 73 -5.73 -4.98 -10.35
N PHE A 74 -5.25 -5.06 -11.58
CA PHE A 74 -5.79 -6.00 -12.55
C PHE A 74 -5.40 -7.44 -12.18
N THR A 75 -6.18 -8.40 -12.67
CA THR A 75 -5.86 -9.84 -12.58
C THR A 75 -4.43 -10.08 -13.08
N ASP A 76 -3.61 -10.76 -12.28
CA ASP A 76 -2.19 -11.05 -12.53
C ASP A 76 -1.27 -9.83 -12.75
N GLY A 77 -1.80 -8.61 -12.59
CA GLY A 77 -1.07 -7.37 -12.74
C GLY A 77 0.08 -7.24 -11.75
N LYS A 78 1.17 -6.60 -12.19
CA LYS A 78 2.36 -6.32 -11.37
C LYS A 78 2.36 -4.93 -10.75
N VAL A 79 1.23 -4.24 -10.77
CA VAL A 79 1.09 -2.90 -10.22
C VAL A 79 -0.17 -2.84 -9.36
N LEU A 80 -0.04 -2.31 -8.16
CA LEU A 80 -1.15 -1.85 -7.33
C LEU A 80 -1.15 -0.32 -7.34
N VAL A 81 -2.32 0.30 -7.52
CA VAL A 81 -2.48 1.75 -7.44
C VAL A 81 -3.60 2.07 -6.47
N GLY A 82 -3.53 3.22 -5.81
CA GLY A 82 -4.68 3.72 -5.06
C GLY A 82 -4.37 4.91 -4.18
N LYS A 83 -5.25 5.18 -3.22
CA LYS A 83 -5.14 6.33 -2.30
C LYS A 83 -4.84 5.88 -0.89
N TRP A 84 -4.18 6.73 -0.14
CA TRP A 84 -4.00 6.61 1.30
C TRP A 84 -4.42 7.90 2.00
N MET A 85 -4.78 7.80 3.27
CA MET A 85 -5.05 8.94 4.14
C MET A 85 -4.78 8.59 5.60
N TYR A 86 -4.31 9.58 6.35
CA TYR A 86 -4.19 9.55 7.81
C TYR A 86 -4.34 10.97 8.34
N ASP A 87 -5.03 11.15 9.46
CA ASP A 87 -5.39 12.49 9.97
C ASP A 87 -5.91 13.41 8.86
N ASN A 88 -5.21 14.52 8.59
CA ASN A 88 -5.52 15.48 7.52
C ASN A 88 -4.64 15.31 6.27
N TYR A 89 -3.80 14.27 6.22
CA TYR A 89 -2.92 13.97 5.11
C TYR A 89 -3.55 12.93 4.19
N ARG A 90 -3.31 13.09 2.90
CA ARG A 90 -3.75 12.14 1.89
C ARG A 90 -2.82 12.15 0.70
N GLY A 91 -2.89 11.08 -0.08
CA GLY A 91 -2.00 10.88 -1.19
C GLY A 91 -2.39 9.71 -2.06
N LEU A 92 -1.47 9.35 -2.96
CA LEU A 92 -1.57 8.18 -3.81
C LEU A 92 -0.39 7.25 -3.56
N TRP A 93 -0.65 5.97 -3.78
CA TRP A 93 0.37 4.95 -3.90
C TRP A 93 0.37 4.38 -5.31
N HIS A 94 1.58 4.16 -5.81
CA HIS A 94 1.86 3.32 -6.95
C HIS A 94 2.89 2.28 -6.50
N ILE A 95 2.55 0.99 -6.58
CA ILE A 95 3.37 -0.10 -6.04
C ILE A 95 3.66 -1.10 -7.14
N ALA A 96 4.93 -1.22 -7.54
CA ALA A 96 5.42 -2.24 -8.45
C ALA A 96 5.77 -3.52 -7.68
N LEU A 97 5.11 -4.62 -8.04
CA LEU A 97 5.22 -5.92 -7.39
C LEU A 97 6.37 -6.75 -7.97
N ASN A 98 7.35 -7.06 -7.14
CA ASN A 98 8.49 -7.92 -7.49
C ASN A 98 8.60 -9.11 -6.53
N LYS A 99 8.85 -10.29 -7.09
CA LYS A 99 9.03 -11.53 -6.31
C LYS A 99 10.38 -11.57 -5.60
#